data_AF-A0A1V5N6J3-F1
#
_entry.id   AF-A0A1V5N6J3-F1
#
_cell.length_a   1.000
_cell.length_b   1.000
_cell.length_c   1.000
_cell.angle_alpha   90.00
_cell.angle_beta   90.00
_cell.angle_gamma   90.00
#
_symmetry.space_group_name_H-M   'P 1'
#
loop_
_entity.id
_entity.type
_entity.pdbx_description
1 polymer ?
#
loop_
_entity_poly.entity_id
_entity_poly.type
_entity_poly.pdbx_seq_one_letter_code
_entity_poly.pdbx_strand_id
1 'polypeptide(L)' 'MINNCDTLRNFYRKLMENEKIPYLKALAIYEDLHNEAVKLGVITHENILEGIEIDIKIAKAVNGLPE' A
#
# COMPACT_ATOMS: atom_id res chain seq x y z
N MET A 1 -4.61 22.56 -10.21
CA MET A 1 -4.54 22.63 -8.73
C MET A 1 -5.91 22.23 -8.21
N ILE A 2 -5.99 21.30 -7.26
CA ILE A 2 -7.28 20.85 -6.73
C ILE A 2 -7.76 21.90 -5.72
N ASN A 3 -8.90 22.52 -6.01
CA ASN A 3 -9.39 23.67 -5.24
C ASN A 3 -10.22 23.28 -4.00
N ASN A 4 -10.63 22.00 -3.89
CA ASN A 4 -11.45 21.51 -2.79
C ASN A 4 -11.03 20.09 -2.37
N CYS A 5 -10.19 20.03 -1.34
CA CYS A 5 -9.66 18.78 -0.81
C CYS A 5 -10.73 17.90 -0.13
N ASP A 6 -11.77 18.50 0.48
CA ASP A 6 -12.79 17.76 1.21
C ASP A 6 -13.76 17.04 0.28
N THR A 7 -14.16 17.70 -0.81
CA THR A 7 -14.97 17.07 -1.85
C THR A 7 -14.22 15.91 -2.51
N LEU A 8 -12.93 16.10 -2.79
CA LEU A 8 -12.10 15.05 -3.37
C LEU A 8 -11.94 13.85 -2.41
N ARG A 9 -11.69 14.11 -1.12
CA ARG A 9 -11.57 13.07 -0.11
C ARG A 9 -12.87 12.26 0.01
N ASN A 10 -14.02 12.92 0.01
CA ASN A 10 -15.32 12.27 0.05
C ASN A 10 -15.61 11.46 -1.21
N PHE A 11 -15.17 11.94 -2.38
CA PHE A 11 -15.26 11.20 -3.63
C PHE A 11 -14.43 9.91 -3.57
N TYR A 12 -13.15 9.99 -3.18
CA TYR A 12 -12.30 8.80 -3.08
C TYR A 12 -12.81 7.82 -2.03
N ARG A 13 -13.33 8.29 -0.90
CA ARG A 13 -13.96 7.42 0.10
C ARG A 13 -15.11 6.62 -0.50
N LYS A 14 -16.02 7.29 -1.22
CA LYS A 14 -17.14 6.62 -1.90
C LYS A 14 -16.66 5.70 -3.02
N LEU A 15 -15.61 6.06 -3.74
CA LEU A 15 -15.03 5.22 -4.78
C LEU A 15 -14.47 3.92 -4.17
N MET A 16 -13.69 4.00 -3.09
CA MET A 16 -13.16 2.83 -2.38
C MET A 16 -14.25 1.94 -1.77
N GLU A 17 -15.36 2.52 -1.29
CA GLU A 17 -16.50 1.76 -0.78
C GLU A 17 -17.19 0.94 -1.89
N ASN A 18 -17.26 1.48 -3.11
CA ASN A 18 -17.91 0.83 -4.26
C ASN A 18 -16.97 -0.09 -5.06
N GLU A 19 -15.68 0.22 -5.12
CA GLU A 19 -14.65 -0.54 -5.82
C GLU A 19 -13.91 -1.48 -4.87
N LYS A 20 -14.64 -2.43 -4.27
CA LYS A 20 -13.98 -3.55 -3.58
C LYS A 20 -13.38 -4.51 -4.59
N ILE A 21 -12.12 -4.29 -4.94
CA ILE A 21 -11.33 -5.23 -5.74
C ILE A 21 -11.11 -6.50 -4.91
N PRO A 22 -11.38 -7.69 -5.46
CA PRO A 22 -11.04 -8.95 -4.77
C PRO A 22 -9.54 -9.00 -4.45
N TYR A 23 -9.19 -9.51 -3.26
CA TYR A 23 -7.81 -9.53 -2.77
C TYR A 23 -6.80 -10.02 -3.81
N LEU A 24 -7.07 -11.15 -4.46
CA LEU A 24 -6.16 -11.73 -5.46
C LEU A 24 -5.93 -10.82 -6.67
N LYS A 25 -6.95 -10.06 -7.08
CA LYS A 25 -6.84 -9.12 -8.20
C LYS A 25 -6.06 -7.87 -7.78
N ALA A 26 -6.27 -7.38 -6.56
CA ALA A 26 -5.49 -6.27 -6.00
C ALA A 26 -4.01 -6.66 -5.85
N LEU A 27 -3.75 -7.89 -5.41
CA LEU A 27 -2.40 -8.44 -5.29
C LEU A 27 -1.70 -8.51 -6.64
N ALA A 28 -2.36 -9.05 -7.67
CA ALA A 28 -1.78 -9.11 -9.02
C ALA A 28 -1.44 -7.71 -9.57
N ILE A 29 -2.34 -6.73 -9.42
CA ILE A 29 -2.09 -5.34 -9.84
C ILE A 29 -0.87 -4.77 -9.09
N TYR A 30 -0.78 -5.04 -7.79
CA TYR A 30 0.31 -4.58 -6.97
C TYR A 30 1.66 -5.19 -7.37
N GLU A 31 1.70 -6.51 -7.61
CA GLU A 31 2.90 -7.22 -8.07
C GLU A 31 3.40 -6.67 -9.41
N ASP A 32 2.50 -6.41 -10.36
CA ASP A 32 2.85 -5.82 -11.66
C ASP A 32 3.45 -4.41 -11.51
N LEU A 33 2.84 -3.56 -10.67
CA LEU A 33 3.35 -2.22 -10.40
C LEU A 33 4.70 -2.24 -9.68
N HIS A 34 4.87 -3.16 -8.72
CA HIS A 34 6.11 -3.33 -8.00
C HIS A 34 7.24 -3.75 -8.95
N ASN A 35 6.99 -4.74 -9.81
CA ASN A 35 7.96 -5.21 -10.79
C ASN A 35 8.42 -4.07 -11.72
N GLU A 36 7.51 -3.20 -12.14
CA GLU A 36 7.86 -2.03 -12.94
C GLU A 36 8.67 -1.00 -12.15
N ALA A 37 8.31 -0.73 -10.89
CA ALA A 37 9.05 0.19 -10.03
C ALA A 37 10.49 -0.27 -9.75
N VAL A 38 10.70 -1.60 -9.61
CA VAL A 38 12.03 -2.21 -9.51
C VAL A 38 12.82 -2.02 -10.80
N LYS A 39 12.21 -2.29 -11.97
CA LYS A 39 12.87 -2.06 -13.28
C LYS A 39 13.26 -0.60 -13.50
N LEU A 40 12.44 0.34 -13.03
CA LEU A 40 12.72 1.77 -13.08
C LEU A 40 13.78 2.22 -12.06
N GLY A 41 14.21 1.34 -11.16
CA GLY A 41 15.18 1.64 -10.10
C GLY A 41 14.65 2.58 -9.02
N VAL A 42 13.34 2.79 -8.96
CA VAL A 42 12.69 3.63 -7.93
C VAL A 42 12.58 2.87 -6.61
N ILE A 43 12.39 1.55 -6.69
CA ILE A 43 12.43 0.62 -5.56
C ILE A 43 13.64 -0.29 -5.74
N THR A 44 14.43 -0.46 -4.69
CA THR A 44 15.69 -1.21 -4.73
C THR A 44 15.55 -2.66 -4.27
N HIS A 45 14.49 -2.98 -3.53
CA HIS A 45 14.28 -4.32 -2.99
C HIS A 45 13.43 -5.13 -3.98
N GLU A 46 13.95 -6.26 -4.44
CA GLU A 46 13.24 -7.17 -5.34
C GLU A 46 12.09 -7.90 -4.63
N ASN A 47 12.21 -8.08 -3.31
CA ASN A 47 11.21 -8.73 -2.48
C ASN A 47 10.68 -7.77 -1.41
N ILE A 48 9.42 -7.36 -1.53
CA ILE A 48 8.74 -6.46 -0.57
C ILE A 48 8.60 -7.10 0.81
N LEU A 49 8.54 -8.43 0.88
CA LEU A 49 8.44 -9.15 2.15
C LEU A 49 9.80 -9.25 2.84
N GLU A 50 10.89 -8.89 2.16
CA GLU A 50 12.20 -8.79 2.77
C GLU A 50 12.21 -7.66 3.80
N GLY A 51 12.44 -7.99 5.07
CA GLY A 51 12.40 -7.02 6.17
C GLY A 51 11.01 -6.78 6.76
N ILE A 52 9.93 -7.37 6.23
CA ILE A 52 8.57 -7.17 6.76
C ILE A 52 8.44 -7.63 8.22
N GLU A 53 9.22 -8.64 8.61
CA GLU A 53 9.28 -9.10 10.00
C GLU A 53 9.82 -8.01 10.94
N ILE A 54 10.85 -7.27 10.48
CA ILE A 54 11.42 -6.15 11.22
C ILE A 54 10.42 -5.01 11.31
N ASP A 55 9.73 -4.70 10.20
CA ASP A 55 8.71 -3.65 10.18
C ASP A 55 7.54 -3.99 11.11
N ILE A 56 7.09 -5.25 11.13
CA ILE A 56 6.07 -5.73 12.07
C ILE A 56 6.57 -5.63 13.50
N LYS A 57 7.84 -5.98 13.77
CA LYS A 57 8.43 -5.89 15.10
C LYS A 57 8.48 -4.45 15.59
N ILE A 58 8.89 -3.50 14.73
CA ILE A 58 8.88 -2.07 15.02
C ILE A 58 7.45 -1.58 15.27
N ALA A 59 6.50 -1.97 14.42
CA ALA A 59 5.09 -1.58 14.57
C ALA A 59 4.49 -2.11 15.89
N LYS A 60 4.80 -3.35 16.29
CA LYS A 60 4.38 -3.91 17.58
C LYS A 60 4.97 -3.10 18.74
N ALA A 61 6.27 -2.79 18.71
CA ALA A 61 6.94 -2.02 19.74
C ALA A 61 6.35 -0.60 19.88
N VAL A 62 6.10 0.09 18.75
CA VAL A 62 5.49 1.44 18.74
C VAL A 62 4.06 1.42 19.28
N ASN A 63 3.30 0.37 18.98
CA ASN A 63 1.92 0.22 19.46
C ASN A 63 1.81 -0.42 20.87
N GLY A 64 2.94 -0.73 21.51
CA GLY A 64 2.96 -1.39 22.83
C GLY A 64 2.34 -2.79 22.83
N LEU A 65 2.34 -3.47 21.69
CA LEU A 65 1.83 -4.83 21.55
C LEU A 65 2.91 -5.84 22.00
N PRO A 66 2.53 -6.92 22.71
CA PRO A 66 3.48 -7.97 23.10
C PRO A 66 4.07 -8.69 21.86
N GLU A 67 5.26 -9.29 22.02
CA GLU A 67 5.95 -10.06 20.97
C GLU A 67 5.08 -11.21 20.44
#